data_AF-A0A8T6YBW5-F1
#
_entry.id   AF-A0A8T6YBW5-F1
#
_cell.length_a   1.000
_cell.length_b   1.000
_cell.length_c   1.000
_cell.angle_alpha   90.00
_cell.angle_beta   90.00
_cell.angle_gamma   90.00
#
_symmetry.space_group_name_H-M   'P 1'
#
loop_
_entity.id
_entity.type
_entity.pdbx_description
1 polymer ?
#
loop_
_entity_poly.entity_id
_entity_poly.type
_entity_poly.pdbx_seq_one_letter_code
_entity_poly.pdbx_strand_id
1 'polypeptide(L)'
;MPLSDIPKGTNIYIDANIFLFIAFKEKHFDESKGFLKRVQKKELNGFMSIVVLDEVLFKLIQAEASVTFKIPLHVTVQFLKKNPDNIQELTKCWNAIEKILSLNPEFDR
;
A
#
# COMPACT_ATOMS: atom_id res chain seq x y z
N MET A 1 -9.04 -4.03 19.77
CA MET A 1 -8.33 -5.31 19.74
C MET A 1 -7.02 -5.09 18.97
N PRO A 2 -5.86 -5.38 19.57
CA PRO A 2 -4.57 -5.34 18.88
C PRO A 2 -4.51 -6.29 17.68
N LEU A 3 -3.79 -5.94 16.61
CA LEU A 3 -3.63 -6.86 15.46
C LEU A 3 -2.86 -8.13 15.83
N SER A 4 -2.05 -8.09 16.90
CA SER A 4 -1.35 -9.25 17.45
C SER A 4 -2.28 -10.33 18.00
N ASP A 5 -3.46 -9.93 18.48
CA ASP A 5 -4.34 -10.81 19.26
C ASP A 5 -5.30 -11.60 18.37
N ILE A 6 -5.27 -11.34 17.07
CA ILE A 6 -6.08 -12.04 16.09
C ILE A 6 -5.72 -13.53 16.12
N PRO A 7 -6.68 -14.45 16.28
CA PRO A 7 -6.42 -15.88 16.28
C PRO A 7 -5.84 -16.38 14.94
N LYS A 8 -5.04 -17.45 14.99
CA LYS A 8 -4.54 -18.12 13.78
C LYS A 8 -5.71 -18.72 12.96
N GLY A 9 -5.55 -18.76 11.64
CA GLY A 9 -6.57 -19.27 10.71
C GLY A 9 -7.75 -18.33 10.48
N THR A 10 -7.74 -17.12 11.08
CA THR A 10 -8.79 -16.13 10.87
C THR A 10 -8.74 -15.57 9.46
N ASN A 11 -9.90 -15.48 8.80
CA ASN A 11 -10.08 -14.77 7.53
C ASN A 11 -10.20 -13.27 7.80
N ILE A 12 -9.31 -12.48 7.19
CA ILE A 12 -9.25 -11.03 7.42
C ILE A 12 -9.19 -10.29 6.10
N TYR A 13 -10.06 -9.31 5.98
CA TYR A 13 -9.97 -8.30 4.94
C TYR A 13 -8.97 -7.21 5.33
N ILE A 14 -7.97 -6.96 4.49
CA ILE A 14 -6.89 -6.00 4.74
C ILE A 14 -7.27 -4.65 4.13
N ASP A 15 -7.30 -3.62 4.97
CA ASP A 15 -7.56 -2.23 4.59
C ASP A 15 -6.29 -1.54 4.03
N ALA A 16 -6.48 -0.51 3.19
CA ALA A 16 -5.40 0.27 2.59
C ALA A 16 -4.45 0.87 3.64
N ASN A 17 -4.99 1.28 4.80
CA ASN A 17 -4.20 1.92 5.85
C ASN A 17 -3.09 1.03 6.41
N ILE A 18 -3.26 -0.29 6.42
CA ILE A 18 -2.18 -1.23 6.84
C ILE A 18 -0.93 -1.04 5.97
N PHE A 19 -1.11 -0.88 4.66
CA PHE A 19 0.00 -0.65 3.74
C PHE A 19 0.55 0.77 3.85
N LEU A 20 -0.32 1.77 4.00
CA LEU A 20 0.08 3.18 4.08
C LEU A 20 0.87 3.48 5.36
N PHE A 21 0.48 2.91 6.50
CA PHE A 21 1.24 3.03 7.74
C PHE A 21 2.66 2.49 7.60
N ILE A 22 2.85 1.43 6.80
CA ILE A 22 4.17 0.89 6.49
C ILE A 22 4.93 1.81 5.52
N ALA A 23 4.28 2.23 4.43
CA ALA A 23 4.90 3.05 3.39
C ALA A 23 5.38 4.41 3.90
N PHE A 24 4.58 5.05 4.76
CA PHE A 24 4.85 6.39 5.30
C PHE A 24 5.50 6.39 6.69
N LYS A 25 5.77 5.21 7.27
CA LYS A 25 6.38 5.06 8.61
C LYS A 25 5.60 5.81 9.70
N GLU A 26 4.28 5.65 9.69
CA GLU A 26 3.36 6.33 10.61
C GLU A 26 3.18 5.57 11.94
N LYS A 27 2.30 6.08 12.82
CA LYS A 27 2.07 5.62 14.19
C LYS A 27 1.87 4.10 14.35
N HIS A 28 1.28 3.44 13.36
CA HIS A 28 0.99 2.00 13.39
C HIS A 28 1.95 1.15 12.54
N PHE A 29 3.14 1.67 12.23
CA PHE A 29 4.14 1.00 11.40
C PHE A 29 4.49 -0.42 11.90
N ASP A 30 4.91 -0.57 13.16
CA ASP A 30 5.37 -1.86 13.69
C ASP A 30 4.23 -2.88 13.82
N GLU A 31 3.05 -2.42 14.22
CA GLU A 31 1.85 -3.26 14.35
C GLU A 31 1.41 -3.78 12.97
N SER A 32 1.34 -2.90 11.96
CA SER A 32 0.97 -3.25 10.58
C SER A 32 1.99 -4.19 9.95
N LYS A 33 3.28 -3.94 10.18
CA LYS A 33 4.37 -4.80 9.70
C LYS A 33 4.32 -6.18 10.37
N GLY A 34 4.04 -6.24 11.67
CA GLY A 34 3.83 -7.50 12.40
C GLY A 34 2.65 -8.28 11.85
N PHE A 35 1.53 -7.60 11.62
CA PHE A 35 0.33 -8.18 11.01
C PHE A 35 0.60 -8.77 9.62
N LEU A 36 1.22 -8.02 8.70
CA LEU A 36 1.52 -8.54 7.35
C LEU A 36 2.51 -9.71 7.37
N LYS A 37 3.45 -9.76 8.31
CA LYS A 37 4.31 -10.94 8.49
C LYS A 37 3.51 -12.20 8.86
N ARG A 38 2.45 -12.06 9.66
CA ARG A 38 1.57 -13.20 10.00
C ARG A 38 0.78 -13.68 8.79
N VAL A 39 0.33 -12.75 7.95
CA VAL A 39 -0.29 -13.08 6.65
C VAL A 39 0.70 -13.82 5.74
N GLN A 40 1.92 -13.31 5.58
CA GLN A 40 2.98 -13.96 4.78
C GLN A 40 3.31 -15.38 5.26
N LYS A 41 3.30 -15.60 6.58
CA LYS A 41 3.53 -16.91 7.19
C LYS A 41 2.32 -17.84 7.13
N LYS A 42 1.21 -17.44 6.50
CA LYS A 42 -0.06 -18.16 6.45
C LYS A 42 -0.64 -18.44 7.84
N GLU A 43 -0.29 -17.63 8.84
CA GLU A 43 -0.94 -17.70 10.17
C GLU A 43 -2.33 -17.07 10.13
N LEU A 44 -2.53 -16.10 9.23
CA LEU A 44 -3.79 -15.42 8.97
C LEU A 44 -4.10 -15.55 7.47
N ASN A 45 -5.38 -15.73 7.13
CA ASN A 45 -5.83 -15.74 5.75
C ASN A 45 -6.21 -14.30 5.37
N GLY A 46 -5.26 -13.59 4.78
CA GLY A 46 -5.42 -12.18 4.42
C GLY A 46 -5.93 -12.00 2.99
N PHE A 47 -7.01 -11.25 2.83
CA PHE A 47 -7.60 -10.94 1.52
C PHE A 47 -7.68 -9.43 1.34
N MET A 48 -7.58 -8.96 0.11
CA MET A 48 -7.76 -7.55 -0.23
C MET A 48 -8.45 -7.42 -1.58
N SER A 49 -9.16 -6.32 -1.79
CA SER A 49 -9.78 -6.03 -3.09
C SER A 49 -8.87 -5.17 -3.97
N ILE A 50 -9.18 -5.12 -5.27
CA ILE A 50 -8.56 -4.18 -6.19
C ILE A 50 -8.73 -2.71 -5.75
N VAL A 51 -9.86 -2.38 -5.11
CA VAL A 51 -10.14 -1.02 -4.59
C VAL A 51 -9.12 -0.62 -3.53
N VAL A 52 -8.68 -1.58 -2.69
CA VAL A 52 -7.62 -1.35 -1.71
C VAL A 52 -6.28 -1.06 -2.40
N LEU A 53 -5.95 -1.80 -3.46
CA LEU A 53 -4.74 -1.55 -4.25
C LEU A 53 -4.77 -0.18 -4.93
N ASP A 54 -5.90 0.20 -5.51
CA ASP A 54 -6.10 1.51 -6.16
C ASP A 54 -5.91 2.66 -5.16
N GLU A 55 -6.46 2.54 -3.95
CA GLU A 55 -6.30 3.56 -2.92
C GLU A 55 -4.84 3.69 -2.47
N VAL A 56 -4.16 2.56 -2.25
CA VAL A 56 -2.72 2.55 -1.90
C VAL A 56 -1.90 3.19 -3.02
N LEU A 57 -2.08 2.74 -4.25
CA LEU A 57 -1.38 3.26 -5.41
C LEU A 57 -1.58 4.77 -5.57
N PHE A 58 -2.83 5.24 -5.49
CA PHE A 58 -3.14 6.65 -5.64
C PHE A 58 -2.45 7.54 -4.60
N LYS A 59 -2.40 7.10 -3.34
CA LYS A 59 -1.68 7.86 -2.29
C LYS A 59 -0.16 7.81 -2.47
N LEU A 60 0.39 6.69 -2.92
CA LEU A 60 1.81 6.56 -3.22
C LEU A 60 2.24 7.41 -4.41
N ILE A 61 1.43 7.47 -5.48
CA ILE A 61 1.66 8.35 -6.63
C ILE A 61 1.74 9.81 -6.18
N GLN A 62 0.78 10.28 -5.37
CA GLN A 62 0.79 11.66 -4.88
C GLN A 62 2.04 11.94 -4.02
N ALA A 63 2.36 11.04 -3.10
CA ALA A 63 3.53 11.19 -2.24
C ALA A 63 4.84 11.20 -3.04
N GLU A 64 5.01 10.29 -3.99
CA GLU A 64 6.18 10.22 -4.85
C GLU A 64 6.28 11.46 -5.75
N ALA A 65 5.19 11.86 -6.41
CA ALA A 65 5.15 13.06 -7.23
C ALA A 65 5.50 14.33 -6.45
N SER A 66 5.01 14.46 -5.21
CA SER A 66 5.34 15.59 -4.34
C SER A 66 6.86 15.69 -4.10
N VAL A 67 7.51 14.55 -3.83
CA VAL A 67 8.96 14.49 -3.57
C VAL A 67 9.76 14.67 -4.86
N THR A 68 9.40 13.97 -5.94
CA THR A 68 10.13 13.96 -7.22
C THR A 68 10.09 15.33 -7.90
N PHE A 69 8.91 15.96 -7.97
CA PHE A 69 8.73 17.26 -8.63
C PHE A 69 8.81 18.45 -7.68
N LYS A 70 9.05 18.22 -6.38
CA LYS A 70 9.16 19.25 -5.33
C LYS A 70 7.92 20.16 -5.27
N ILE A 71 6.74 19.57 -5.41
CA ILE A 71 5.45 20.27 -5.36
C ILE A 71 4.65 19.88 -4.12
N PRO A 72 3.78 20.75 -3.59
CA PRO A 72 2.90 20.40 -2.48
C PRO A 72 1.97 19.22 -2.80
N LEU A 73 1.69 18.37 -1.80
CA LEU A 73 0.85 17.17 -1.98
C LEU A 73 -0.52 17.48 -2.61
N HIS A 74 -1.17 18.57 -2.18
CA HIS A 74 -2.51 18.95 -2.64
C HIS A 74 -2.59 19.37 -4.13
N VAL A 75 -1.45 19.70 -4.77
CA VAL A 75 -1.43 20.05 -6.20
C VAL A 75 -1.00 18.90 -7.11
N THR A 76 -0.53 17.79 -6.55
CA THR A 76 0.06 16.66 -7.31
C THR A 76 -0.90 16.11 -8.36
N VAL A 77 -2.18 15.92 -8.01
CA VAL A 77 -3.21 15.44 -8.94
C VAL A 77 -3.38 16.40 -10.11
N GLN A 78 -3.46 17.71 -9.85
CA GLN A 78 -3.62 18.69 -10.92
C GLN A 78 -2.37 18.77 -11.80
N PHE A 79 -1.18 18.68 -11.19
CA PHE A 79 0.10 18.72 -11.88
C PHE A 79 0.26 17.53 -12.84
N LEU A 80 0.01 16.30 -12.36
CA LEU A 80 0.11 15.08 -13.18
C LEU A 80 -0.95 15.06 -14.29
N LYS A 81 -2.17 15.56 -14.04
CA LYS A 81 -3.19 15.69 -15.11
C LYS A 81 -2.76 16.62 -16.24
N LYS A 82 -1.99 17.68 -15.93
CA LYS A 82 -1.46 18.61 -16.93
C LYS A 82 -0.22 18.08 -17.65
N ASN A 83 0.51 17.15 -17.02
CA ASN A 83 1.77 16.60 -17.51
C ASN A 83 1.77 15.07 -17.33
N PRO A 84 0.96 14.32 -18.10
CA PRO A 84 0.76 12.89 -17.89
C PRO A 84 2.03 12.06 -18.08
N ASP A 85 2.95 12.50 -18.94
CA ASP A 85 4.22 11.81 -19.20
C ASP A 85 5.10 11.70 -17.94
N ASN A 86 4.94 12.65 -17.00
CA ASN A 86 5.65 12.65 -15.71
C ASN A 86 5.33 11.43 -14.84
N ILE A 87 4.22 10.71 -15.10
CA ILE A 87 3.88 9.47 -14.39
C ILE A 87 4.96 8.40 -14.65
N GLN A 88 5.63 8.42 -15.81
CA GLN A 88 6.68 7.45 -16.15
C GLN A 88 7.93 7.57 -15.26
N GLU A 89 8.14 8.74 -14.63
CA GLU A 89 9.25 8.96 -13.70
C GLU A 89 8.95 8.42 -12.28
N LEU A 90 7.68 8.10 -11.98
CA LEU A 90 7.25 7.58 -10.69
C LEU A 90 7.41 6.06 -10.70
N THR A 91 8.42 5.55 -9.99
CA THR A 91 8.75 4.12 -10.00
C THR A 91 8.59 3.47 -8.64
N LYS A 92 8.68 4.24 -7.54
CA LYS A 92 8.60 3.70 -6.18
C LYS A 92 7.18 3.22 -5.87
N CYS A 93 6.15 3.90 -6.35
CA CYS A 93 4.76 3.51 -6.18
C CYS A 93 4.47 2.14 -6.82
N TRP A 94 4.96 1.89 -8.04
CA TRP A 94 4.78 0.61 -8.74
C TRP A 94 5.52 -0.52 -8.04
N ASN A 95 6.78 -0.31 -7.67
CA ASN A 95 7.57 -1.26 -6.89
C ASN A 95 6.90 -1.63 -5.54
N ALA A 96 6.17 -0.69 -4.93
CA ALA A 96 5.43 -0.97 -3.71
C ALA A 96 4.19 -1.84 -3.96
N ILE A 97 3.45 -1.60 -5.05
CA ILE A 97 2.31 -2.42 -5.44
C ILE A 97 2.74 -3.84 -5.81
N GLU A 98 3.82 -4.01 -6.56
CA GLU A 98 4.37 -5.34 -6.89
C GLU A 98 4.71 -6.14 -5.63
N LYS A 99 5.32 -5.49 -4.62
CA LYS A 99 5.58 -6.11 -3.33
C LYS A 99 4.29 -6.52 -2.61
N ILE A 100 3.24 -5.70 -2.67
CA ILE A 100 1.95 -6.03 -2.06
C ILE A 100 1.30 -7.22 -2.78
N LEU A 101 1.32 -7.24 -4.11
CA LEU A 101 0.78 -8.33 -4.92
C LEU A 101 1.53 -9.65 -4.63
N SER A 102 2.84 -9.60 -4.42
CA SER A 102 3.61 -10.81 -4.02
C SER A 102 3.19 -11.40 -2.66
N LEU A 103 2.40 -10.68 -1.84
CA LEU A 103 1.83 -11.22 -0.61
C LEU A 103 0.67 -12.18 -0.88
N ASN A 104 0.02 -12.06 -2.04
CA ASN A 104 -1.14 -12.85 -2.43
C ASN A 104 -0.90 -13.54 -3.79
N PRO A 105 -0.50 -14.82 -3.81
CA PRO A 105 -0.23 -15.55 -5.05
C PRO A 105 -1.49 -15.88 -5.88
N GLU A 106 -2.69 -15.44 -5.47
CA GLU A 106 -3.93 -15.68 -6.21
C GLU A 106 -4.18 -14.69 -7.36
N PHE A 107 -3.40 -13.61 -7.47
CA PHE A 107 -3.50 -12.63 -8.57
C PHE A 107 -2.67 -12.98 -9.81
N ASP A 108 -1.98 -14.13 -9.81
CA ASP A 108 -1.14 -14.63 -10.91
C ASP A 108 -1.90 -15.63 -11.83
N ARG A 109 -3.24 -15.56 -11.86
CA ARG A 109 -4.12 -16.45 -12.65
C ARG A 109 -5.03 -15.69 -13.60
#